data_AF-A0A6A5F3L2-F1
#
_entry.id   AF-A0A6A5F3L2-F1
#
_cell.length_a   1.000
_cell.length_b   1.000
_cell.length_c   1.000
_cell.angle_alpha   90.00
_cell.angle_beta   90.00
_cell.angle_gamma   90.00
#
_symmetry.space_group_name_H-M   'P 1'
#
loop_
_entity.id
_entity.type
_entity.pdbx_description
1 polymer ?
#
loop_
_entity_poly.entity_id
_entity_poly.type
_entity_poly.pdbx_seq_one_letter_code
_entity_poly.pdbx_strand_id
1 'polypeptide(L)'
;MCPAEWRMFSSSCYLLSSQPRSWKDSRKDCRERGADLVVIDSSHKQTFISGIINRDTWIGLTDRDEEGTWKWVDGTPLTLKRWETAQPDNGSGNPRWGDEDCAHVRAITLEWNDLSCKSALGWICEKKA
;
A
#
# COMPACT_ATOMS: atom_id res chain seq x y z
N MET A 1 -14.99 -15.55 8.37
CA MET A 1 -15.17 -15.90 6.92
C MET A 1 -15.26 -14.60 6.16
N CYS A 2 -14.57 -14.47 5.02
CA CYS A 2 -14.54 -13.21 4.28
C CYS A 2 -15.87 -12.94 3.53
N PRO A 3 -16.30 -11.67 3.41
CA PRO A 3 -17.44 -11.31 2.57
C PRO A 3 -17.21 -11.64 1.09
N ALA A 4 -18.29 -11.65 0.30
CA ALA A 4 -18.18 -11.76 -1.17
C ALA A 4 -17.24 -10.70 -1.74
N GLU A 5 -16.50 -11.04 -2.80
CA GLU A 5 -15.41 -10.25 -3.43
C GLU A 5 -14.12 -10.10 -2.61
N TRP A 6 -14.12 -10.44 -1.32
CA TRP A 6 -12.90 -10.41 -0.50
C TRP A 6 -12.15 -11.75 -0.57
N ARG A 7 -10.84 -11.68 -0.76
CA ARG A 7 -9.96 -12.86 -0.76
C ARG A 7 -9.48 -13.12 0.66
N MET A 8 -9.61 -14.36 1.12
CA MET A 8 -9.04 -14.80 2.40
C MET A 8 -7.58 -15.17 2.23
N PHE A 9 -6.72 -14.69 3.11
CA PHE A 9 -5.36 -15.18 3.26
C PHE A 9 -4.95 -15.12 4.73
N SER A 10 -4.56 -16.27 5.28
CA SER A 10 -4.36 -16.43 6.72
C SER A 10 -5.61 -15.98 7.51
N SER A 11 -5.45 -15.08 8.48
CA SER A 11 -6.51 -14.55 9.35
C SER A 11 -7.06 -13.19 8.91
N SER A 12 -6.82 -12.78 7.67
CA SER A 12 -7.27 -11.50 7.11
C SER A 12 -8.03 -11.70 5.79
N CYS A 13 -8.87 -10.70 5.48
CA CYS A 13 -9.60 -10.54 4.23
C CYS A 13 -9.04 -9.35 3.46
N TYR A 14 -8.91 -9.50 2.15
CA TYR A 14 -8.33 -8.50 1.26
C TYR A 14 -9.25 -8.16 0.10
N LEU A 15 -9.39 -6.88 -0.22
CA LEU A 15 -10.19 -6.41 -1.36
C LEU A 15 -9.31 -5.54 -2.26
N LEU A 16 -9.15 -5.96 -3.51
CA LEU A 16 -8.49 -5.16 -4.54
C LEU A 16 -9.49 -4.19 -5.17
N SER A 17 -9.10 -2.93 -5.32
CA SER A 17 -9.91 -1.89 -5.96
C SER A 17 -10.15 -2.16 -7.46
N SER A 18 -11.31 -1.75 -7.98
CA SER A 18 -11.60 -1.76 -9.41
C SER A 18 -11.24 -0.45 -10.14
N GLN A 19 -11.10 0.65 -9.40
CA GLN A 19 -10.82 1.99 -9.92
C GLN A 19 -9.52 2.53 -9.31
N PRO A 20 -8.85 3.51 -9.93
CA PRO A 20 -7.71 4.18 -9.33
C PRO A 20 -8.15 5.40 -8.48
N ARG A 21 -7.45 5.68 -7.37
CA ARG A 21 -7.69 6.84 -6.50
C ARG A 21 -6.38 7.34 -5.86
N SER A 22 -6.44 8.54 -5.28
CA SER A 22 -5.39 9.06 -4.39
C SER A 22 -5.18 8.13 -3.19
N TRP A 23 -4.01 8.18 -2.55
CA TRP A 23 -3.77 7.36 -1.36
C TRP A 23 -4.78 7.67 -0.24
N LYS A 24 -5.08 8.97 -0.05
CA LYS A 24 -6.06 9.43 0.95
C LYS A 24 -7.46 8.90 0.68
N ASP A 25 -7.93 8.96 -0.56
CA ASP A 25 -9.27 8.50 -0.93
C ASP A 25 -9.36 6.97 -0.93
N SER A 26 -8.27 6.28 -1.27
CA SER A 26 -8.13 4.82 -1.15
C SER A 26 -8.27 4.38 0.31
N ARG A 27 -7.55 5.03 1.23
CA ARG A 27 -7.65 4.76 2.67
C ARG A 27 -9.05 5.04 3.22
N LYS A 28 -9.67 6.13 2.78
CA LYS A 28 -11.04 6.48 3.14
C LYS A 28 -12.02 5.37 2.72
N ASP A 29 -11.92 4.88 1.48
CA ASP A 29 -12.75 3.79 0.97
C ASP A 29 -12.60 2.51 1.80
N CYS A 30 -11.37 2.13 2.18
CA CYS A 30 -11.16 0.97 3.05
C CYS A 30 -11.82 1.16 4.43
N ARG A 31 -11.68 2.35 5.02
CA ARG A 31 -12.27 2.66 6.33
C ARG A 31 -13.79 2.64 6.31
N GLU A 32 -14.42 3.13 5.24
CA GLU A 32 -15.87 3.05 5.04
C GLU A 32 -16.36 1.59 4.95
N ARG A 33 -15.48 0.64 4.61
CA ARG A 33 -15.77 -0.82 4.56
C ARG A 33 -15.39 -1.57 5.85
N GLY A 34 -15.00 -0.86 6.91
CA GLY A 34 -14.51 -1.47 8.15
C GLY A 34 -13.15 -2.15 7.99
N ALA A 35 -12.30 -1.60 7.13
CA ALA A 35 -10.93 -2.05 6.84
C ALA A 35 -9.96 -0.86 6.92
N ASP A 36 -8.68 -1.06 6.64
CA ASP A 36 -7.73 0.01 6.30
C ASP A 36 -6.90 -0.44 5.08
N LEU A 37 -5.99 0.39 4.57
CA LEU A 37 -5.04 -0.04 3.54
C LEU A 37 -4.18 -1.20 4.06
N VAL A 38 -3.82 -2.12 3.16
CA VAL A 38 -3.06 -3.32 3.53
C VAL A 38 -1.72 -3.02 4.19
N VAL A 39 -1.39 -3.79 5.22
CA VAL A 39 -0.11 -3.71 5.95
C VAL A 39 0.71 -4.93 5.61
N ILE A 40 1.90 -4.76 5.02
CA ILE A 40 2.75 -5.87 4.58
C ILE A 40 3.87 -6.11 5.60
N ASP A 41 3.56 -6.93 6.60
CA ASP A 41 4.40 -7.24 7.76
C ASP A 41 5.20 -8.55 7.64
N SER A 42 5.02 -9.30 6.55
CA SER A 42 5.64 -10.61 6.36
C SER A 42 5.86 -10.94 4.89
N SER A 43 6.92 -11.72 4.61
CA SER A 43 7.22 -12.19 3.26
C SER A 43 6.08 -13.01 2.65
N HIS A 44 5.35 -13.79 3.45
CA HIS A 44 4.18 -14.53 2.99
C HIS A 44 3.06 -13.59 2.52
N LYS A 45 2.81 -12.49 3.25
CA LYS A 45 1.83 -11.49 2.85
C LYS A 45 2.31 -10.73 1.61
N GLN A 46 3.60 -10.38 1.50
CA GLN A 46 4.17 -9.80 0.27
C GLN A 46 3.86 -10.71 -0.94
N THR A 47 4.23 -11.99 -0.87
CA THR A 47 3.99 -12.96 -1.95
C THR A 47 2.51 -13.06 -2.32
N PHE A 48 1.61 -13.10 -1.32
CA PHE A 48 0.18 -13.11 -1.57
C PHE A 48 -0.30 -11.86 -2.31
N ILE A 49 0.13 -10.67 -1.86
CA ILE A 49 -0.24 -9.40 -2.50
C ILE A 49 0.28 -9.33 -3.94
N SER A 50 1.54 -9.72 -4.16
CA SER A 50 2.14 -9.84 -5.49
C SER A 50 1.37 -10.78 -6.41
N GLY A 51 0.76 -11.84 -5.87
CA GLY A 51 -0.05 -12.80 -6.65
C GLY A 51 -1.46 -12.32 -7.00
N ILE A 52 -1.96 -11.22 -6.42
CA ILE A 52 -3.32 -10.72 -6.66
C ILE A 52 -3.37 -9.37 -7.37
N ILE A 53 -2.30 -8.56 -7.29
CA ILE A 53 -2.24 -7.28 -8.00
C ILE A 53 -2.04 -7.48 -9.50
N ASN A 54 -2.57 -6.55 -10.30
CA ASN A 54 -2.39 -6.51 -11.75
C ASN A 54 -2.05 -5.11 -12.30
N ARG A 55 -1.85 -4.16 -11.40
CA ARG A 55 -1.52 -2.75 -11.65
C ARG A 55 -0.85 -2.19 -10.40
N ASP A 56 -0.18 -1.06 -10.53
CA ASP A 56 0.43 -0.37 -9.40
C ASP A 56 -0.63 -0.07 -8.33
N THR A 57 -0.31 -0.41 -7.09
CA THR A 57 -1.30 -0.59 -6.02
C THR A 57 -0.81 0.01 -4.71
N TRP A 58 -1.55 1.01 -4.21
CA TRP A 58 -1.34 1.60 -2.90
C TRP A 58 -1.38 0.58 -1.77
N ILE A 59 -0.47 0.75 -0.82
CA ILE A 59 -0.42 0.02 0.45
C ILE A 59 -0.45 1.02 1.61
N GLY A 60 -0.67 0.52 2.81
CA GLY A 60 -0.84 1.33 4.02
C GLY A 60 0.47 1.89 4.60
N LEU A 61 1.49 2.17 3.80
CA LEU A 61 2.78 2.69 4.26
C LEU A 61 2.97 4.13 3.77
N THR A 62 3.33 5.02 4.69
CA THR A 62 3.53 6.47 4.42
C THR A 62 4.53 7.08 5.41
N ASP A 63 5.25 8.10 5.01
CA ASP A 63 6.12 8.92 5.85
C ASP A 63 5.70 10.41 5.88
N ARG A 64 4.48 10.72 5.45
CA ARG A 64 3.92 12.09 5.37
C ARG A 64 3.98 12.89 6.68
N ASP A 65 4.06 12.21 7.82
CA ASP A 65 4.19 12.86 9.13
C ASP A 65 5.62 13.37 9.40
N GLU A 66 6.63 12.66 8.89
CA GLU A 66 8.04 12.95 9.05
C GLU A 66 8.84 12.22 7.96
N GLU A 67 9.37 12.99 6.99
CA GLU A 67 10.16 12.52 5.86
C GLU A 67 11.23 11.49 6.27
N GLY A 68 11.27 10.36 5.57
CA GLY A 68 12.20 9.27 5.87
C GLY A 68 11.77 8.37 7.03
N THR A 69 10.72 8.71 7.77
CA THR A 69 10.16 7.91 8.87
C THR A 69 8.84 7.25 8.46
N TRP A 70 8.97 6.14 7.76
CA TRP A 70 7.85 5.34 7.24
C TRP A 70 7.06 4.60 8.32
N LYS A 71 5.74 4.75 8.30
CA LYS A 71 4.79 4.19 9.27
C LYS A 71 3.64 3.46 8.59
N TRP A 72 3.29 2.30 9.12
CA TRP A 72 2.07 1.59 8.71
C TRP A 72 0.82 2.27 9.28
N VAL A 73 -0.27 2.23 8.53
CA VAL A 73 -1.57 2.84 8.87
C VAL A 73 -2.17 2.34 10.18
N ASP A 74 -1.80 1.14 10.64
CA ASP A 74 -2.27 0.50 11.87
C ASP A 74 -1.26 0.59 13.04
N GLY A 75 -0.11 1.23 12.83
CA GLY A 75 0.96 1.33 13.83
C GLY A 75 1.85 0.10 13.96
N THR A 76 1.67 -0.93 13.11
CA THR A 76 2.59 -2.07 13.06
C THR A 76 4.03 -1.58 12.83
N PRO A 77 5.05 -2.10 13.54
CA PRO A 77 6.43 -1.73 13.31
C PRO A 77 6.91 -2.14 11.91
N LEU A 78 7.63 -1.24 11.21
CA LEU A 78 8.22 -1.52 9.91
C LEU A 78 9.49 -2.38 10.05
N THR A 79 9.32 -3.71 10.11
CA THR A 79 10.43 -4.67 10.20
C THR A 79 10.81 -5.28 8.86
N LEU A 80 9.83 -5.46 7.97
CA LEU A 80 10.04 -5.89 6.59
C LEU A 80 10.22 -4.68 5.68
N LYS A 81 11.22 -4.72 4.79
CA LYS A 81 11.40 -3.73 3.73
C LYS A 81 11.50 -4.47 2.40
N ARG A 82 10.63 -4.11 1.44
CA ARG A 82 10.64 -4.66 0.08
C ARG A 82 10.72 -3.55 -0.97
N TRP A 83 11.41 -2.47 -0.64
CA TRP A 83 11.71 -1.38 -1.56
C TRP A 83 12.42 -1.90 -2.81
N GLU A 84 12.03 -1.36 -3.95
CA GLU A 84 12.77 -1.50 -5.20
C GLU A 84 14.18 -0.92 -5.01
N THR A 85 15.14 -1.39 -5.81
CA THR A 85 16.50 -0.86 -5.75
C THR A 85 16.49 0.66 -5.93
N ALA A 86 17.16 1.36 -5.01
CA ALA A 86 17.23 2.81 -4.90
C ALA A 86 15.97 3.53 -4.38
N GLN A 87 14.96 2.80 -3.87
CA GLN A 87 13.77 3.37 -3.23
C GLN A 87 13.82 3.24 -1.68
N PRO A 88 13.09 4.08 -0.93
CA PRO A 88 12.35 5.26 -1.40
C PRO A 88 13.31 6.40 -1.77
N ASP A 89 13.01 7.15 -2.83
CA ASP A 89 13.89 8.20 -3.36
C ASP A 89 13.34 9.63 -3.20
N ASN A 90 12.10 9.77 -2.74
CA ASN A 90 11.38 11.03 -2.59
C ASN A 90 11.47 11.93 -3.84
N GLY A 91 11.30 11.35 -5.03
CA GLY A 91 11.47 12.04 -6.31
C GLY A 91 12.84 12.68 -6.50
N SER A 92 13.88 12.16 -5.82
CA SER A 92 15.22 12.78 -5.70
C SER A 92 15.21 14.21 -5.14
N GLY A 93 14.22 14.57 -4.33
CA GLY A 93 14.02 15.92 -3.79
C GLY A 93 13.68 16.97 -4.86
N ASN A 94 13.26 16.53 -6.05
CA ASN A 94 12.94 17.43 -7.15
C ASN A 94 11.53 18.04 -6.95
N PRO A 95 11.41 19.37 -6.88
CA PRO A 95 10.12 20.04 -6.68
C PRO A 95 9.08 19.73 -7.76
N ARG A 96 9.51 19.25 -8.94
CA ARG A 96 8.64 18.86 -10.04
C ARG A 96 7.85 17.58 -9.75
N TRP A 97 8.44 16.63 -9.03
CA TRP A 97 7.80 15.37 -8.67
C TRP A 97 7.02 15.49 -7.35
N GLY A 98 7.37 16.50 -6.55
CA GLY A 98 6.77 16.76 -5.24
C GLY A 98 7.25 15.75 -4.20
N ASP A 99 6.75 15.88 -2.98
CA ASP A 99 7.06 14.94 -1.90
C ASP A 99 6.33 13.60 -2.18
N GLU A 100 7.09 12.51 -2.22
CA GLU A 100 6.60 11.16 -2.53
C GLU A 100 6.24 10.36 -1.28
N ASP A 101 5.33 10.87 -0.45
CA ASP A 101 5.19 10.33 0.91
C ASP A 101 4.37 9.02 1.05
N CYS A 102 4.02 8.36 -0.06
CA CYS A 102 3.08 7.23 -0.06
C CYS A 102 3.63 6.03 -0.82
N ALA A 103 3.64 4.86 -0.18
CA ALA A 103 4.16 3.65 -0.82
C ALA A 103 3.10 2.90 -1.63
N HIS A 104 3.52 2.32 -2.74
CA HIS A 104 2.76 1.37 -3.54
C HIS A 104 3.61 0.15 -3.92
N VAL A 105 2.95 -0.95 -4.27
CA VAL A 105 3.61 -2.08 -4.93
C VAL A 105 3.50 -1.88 -6.44
N ARG A 106 4.65 -1.89 -7.12
CA ARG A 106 4.70 -1.87 -8.59
C ARG A 106 4.32 -3.22 -9.16
N ALA A 107 3.41 -3.25 -10.12
CA ALA A 107 2.96 -4.52 -10.71
C ALA A 107 4.04 -5.23 -11.55
N ILE A 108 5.04 -4.48 -12.03
CA ILE A 108 6.11 -5.03 -12.88
C ILE A 108 7.20 -5.69 -12.03
N THR A 109 7.68 -5.01 -10.98
CA THR A 109 8.78 -5.49 -10.14
C THR A 109 8.30 -6.28 -8.93
N LEU A 110 7.04 -6.09 -8.54
CA LEU A 110 6.44 -6.65 -7.32
C LEU A 110 7.12 -6.14 -6.03
N GLU A 111 7.89 -5.05 -6.15
CA GLU A 111 8.59 -4.36 -5.07
C GLU A 111 7.90 -3.01 -4.75
N TRP A 112 8.29 -2.39 -3.65
CA TRP A 112 7.71 -1.14 -3.16
C TRP A 112 8.41 0.06 -3.78
N ASN A 113 7.64 1.08 -4.11
CA ASN A 113 8.11 2.38 -4.56
C ASN A 113 7.31 3.45 -3.81
N ASP A 114 7.93 4.57 -3.50
CA ASP A 114 7.24 5.74 -3.00
C ASP A 114 6.75 6.59 -4.17
N LEU A 115 5.64 7.30 -4.00
CA LEU A 115 5.05 8.12 -5.06
C LEU A 115 4.24 9.25 -4.41
N SER A 116 4.11 10.37 -5.12
CA SER A 116 3.22 11.43 -4.68
C SER A 116 1.83 10.88 -4.31
N CYS A 117 1.41 11.12 -3.06
CA CYS A 117 0.14 10.65 -2.51
C CYS A 117 -1.11 11.11 -3.30
N LYS A 118 -0.93 12.10 -4.19
CA LYS A 118 -1.98 12.66 -5.07
C LYS A 118 -2.19 11.82 -6.33
N SER A 119 -1.27 10.93 -6.68
CA SER A 119 -1.36 10.04 -7.84
C SER A 119 -2.55 9.09 -7.73
N ALA A 120 -3.11 8.69 -8.87
CA ALA A 120 -4.25 7.79 -8.92
C ALA A 120 -3.80 6.36 -9.26
N LEU A 121 -3.76 5.47 -8.26
CA LEU A 121 -3.39 4.07 -8.40
C LEU A 121 -4.51 3.16 -7.88
N GLY A 122 -4.44 1.86 -8.18
CA GLY A 122 -5.25 0.87 -7.46
C GLY A 122 -4.88 0.84 -5.98
N TRP A 123 -5.67 0.15 -5.15
CA TRP A 123 -5.36 -0.05 -3.73
C TRP A 123 -5.88 -1.39 -3.24
N ILE A 124 -5.34 -1.87 -2.11
CA ILE A 124 -5.85 -3.05 -1.41
C ILE A 124 -6.27 -2.67 0.01
N CYS A 125 -7.50 -3.04 0.36
CA CYS A 125 -7.98 -2.99 1.73
C CYS A 125 -7.70 -4.30 2.47
N GLU A 126 -7.37 -4.23 3.76
CA GLU A 126 -7.21 -5.36 4.67
C GLU A 126 -8.12 -5.20 5.90
N LYS A 127 -8.76 -6.31 6.33
CA LYS A 127 -9.41 -6.42 7.65
C LYS A 127 -9.26 -7.84 8.20
N LYS A 128 -9.40 -8.02 9.52
CA LYS A 128 -9.44 -9.35 10.14
C LYS A 128 -10.69 -10.12 9.70
N ALA A 129 -10.52 -11.44 9.54
CA ALA A 129 -11.53 -12.37 8.99
C ALA A 129 -12.55 -12.90 9.99
#